data_AF-A0A0K9H7Y2-F1
#
_entry.id   AF-A0A0K9H7Y2-F1
#
_cell.length_a   1.000
_cell.length_b   1.000
_cell.length_c   1.000
_cell.angle_alpha   90.00
_cell.angle_beta   90.00
_cell.angle_gamma   90.00
#
_symmetry.space_group_name_H-M   'P 1'
#
loop_
_entity.id
_entity.type
_entity.pdbx_description
1 polymer ?
#
loop_
_entity_poly.entity_id
_entity_poly.type
_entity_poly.pdbx_seq_one_letter_code
_entity_poly.pdbx_strand_id
1 'polypeptide(L)'
;MVTLDGQMTAPSLVEGFLLNGMTIARINCAYDDASTWKKMIDTIRYAEEQLRNKGKYKDQRCQIHMDLAGPKIRVGPLRKVAYPLKIGIKKDRYGRPLAAKKGIISWQSASTKQLVNEEYDFIISTSPCEQFRQLTKGDSLSFVDNRNKKRKFLITDTLPAGLIVTIEETAYITEHTKLKSIQGDIELFVNNVERSPIQIEVKKGDLLRIHLNHSTEGHPAAESASAAISVSLPEAFSCVQKGHRIFIDDGKIQAVVRTCSQDFIDAEIISPDTETAIKENKGINLPDCDANSTISALTNKDEEDLAFICEHADMIGLSFIHSPEDLQKLQQLLANYPSKDLTVIAKIETKEAIHHFSNILLEGLTFSKFGIMIARGDLAIEIGFDKLPVVQEEILSMCHAAHIPVILATQVLESLAKKGTPSRSELADLFFGSEFDCLMLNKGPFMEETIEFLTETLLLISEAKDYKQTFTRSIAFQGEEDFRPNPHQLS
;
A
#
# COMPACT_ATOMS: atom_id res chain seq x y z
N MET A 1 1.36 -0.79 16.76
CA MET A 1 1.16 0.35 15.83
C MET A 1 0.47 -0.16 14.56
N VAL A 2 -0.50 0.58 14.01
CA VAL A 2 -1.25 0.17 12.80
C VAL A 2 -1.25 1.29 11.76
N THR A 3 -0.95 0.97 10.51
CA THR A 3 -0.96 1.95 9.41
C THR A 3 -2.39 2.18 8.89
N LEU A 4 -2.82 3.43 8.79
CA LEU A 4 -4.11 3.85 8.24
C LEU A 4 -3.95 4.54 6.88
N ASP A 5 -5.04 4.65 6.12
CA ASP A 5 -5.13 5.50 4.92
C ASP A 5 -6.51 6.11 4.72
N GLY A 6 -6.62 6.99 3.72
CA GLY A 6 -7.87 7.68 3.40
C GLY A 6 -9.07 6.78 3.08
N GLN A 7 -8.87 5.48 2.81
CA GLN A 7 -9.98 4.53 2.61
C GLN A 7 -10.49 3.96 3.95
N MET A 8 -9.66 3.97 4.99
CA MET A 8 -9.98 3.45 6.33
C MET A 8 -10.62 4.51 7.23
N THR A 9 -11.69 5.14 6.74
CA THR A 9 -12.38 6.25 7.45
C THR A 9 -13.71 5.84 8.11
N ALA A 10 -14.09 4.56 8.06
CA ALA A 10 -15.29 4.08 8.73
C ALA A 10 -15.08 4.02 10.25
N PRO A 11 -15.89 4.74 11.07
CA PRO A 11 -15.72 4.75 12.52
C PRO A 11 -15.77 3.35 13.15
N SER A 12 -16.67 2.48 12.68
CA SER A 12 -16.81 1.11 13.19
C SER A 12 -15.54 0.26 13.01
N LEU A 13 -14.81 0.47 11.91
CA LEU A 13 -13.56 -0.22 11.64
C LEU A 13 -12.48 0.22 12.64
N VAL A 14 -12.38 1.53 12.88
CA VAL A 14 -11.42 2.10 13.84
C VAL A 14 -11.78 1.69 15.27
N GLU A 15 -13.06 1.63 15.63
CA GLU A 15 -13.51 1.08 16.92
C GLU A 15 -13.00 -0.36 17.12
N GLY A 16 -13.12 -1.21 16.10
CA GLY A 16 -12.58 -2.58 16.12
C GLY A 16 -11.06 -2.62 16.34
N PHE A 17 -10.30 -1.78 15.63
CA PHE A 17 -8.85 -1.72 15.80
C PHE A 17 -8.44 -1.29 17.22
N LEU A 18 -9.11 -0.29 17.79
CA LEU A 18 -8.85 0.19 19.15
C LEU A 18 -9.15 -0.89 20.20
N LEU A 19 -10.28 -1.60 20.08
CA LEU A 19 -10.66 -2.66 21.01
C LEU A 19 -9.71 -3.86 20.96
N ASN A 20 -9.16 -4.18 19.80
CA ASN A 20 -8.27 -5.33 19.63
C ASN A 20 -6.80 -5.04 19.99
N GLY A 21 -6.44 -3.79 20.32
CA GLY A 21 -5.12 -3.44 20.85
C GLY A 21 -4.31 -2.42 20.05
N MET A 22 -4.92 -1.70 19.10
CA MET A 22 -4.23 -0.58 18.43
C MET A 22 -3.97 0.57 19.42
N THR A 23 -2.69 0.80 19.75
CA THR A 23 -2.24 1.89 20.63
C THR A 23 -1.65 3.09 19.90
N ILE A 24 -1.17 2.88 18.67
CA ILE A 24 -0.59 3.93 17.83
C ILE A 24 -1.15 3.79 16.42
N ALA A 25 -1.78 4.86 15.93
CA ALA A 25 -2.21 5.01 14.55
C ALA A 25 -1.12 5.71 13.75
N ARG A 26 -0.62 5.03 12.72
CA ARG A 26 0.40 5.54 11.82
C ARG A 26 -0.24 6.11 10.55
N ILE A 27 0.14 7.33 10.18
CA ILE A 27 -0.21 8.00 8.93
C ILE A 27 1.08 8.19 8.13
N ASN A 28 1.09 7.77 6.87
CA ASN A 28 2.23 7.92 5.98
C ASN A 28 2.04 9.15 5.06
N CYS A 29 2.81 10.21 5.29
CA CYS A 29 2.69 11.48 4.57
C CYS A 29 3.25 11.44 3.14
N ALA A 30 3.79 10.31 2.70
CA ALA A 30 4.09 10.08 1.28
C ALA A 30 2.82 9.90 0.42
N TYR A 31 1.66 9.73 1.06
CA TYR A 31 0.37 9.58 0.41
C TYR A 31 -0.66 10.52 1.03
N ASP A 32 -1.73 10.79 0.28
CA ASP A 32 -2.83 11.66 0.69
C ASP A 32 -2.36 13.10 1.01
N ASP A 33 -3.23 13.88 1.66
CA ASP A 33 -3.02 15.29 1.99
C ASP A 33 -3.52 15.63 3.41
N ALA A 34 -3.21 16.84 3.87
CA ALA A 34 -3.61 17.34 5.18
C ALA A 34 -5.12 17.20 5.47
N SER A 35 -5.98 17.38 4.46
CA SER A 35 -7.44 17.22 4.64
C SER A 35 -7.80 15.78 4.98
N THR A 36 -7.19 14.84 4.26
CA THR A 36 -7.40 13.40 4.44
C THR A 36 -6.80 12.92 5.76
N TRP A 37 -5.60 13.38 6.11
CA TRP A 37 -4.97 13.08 7.40
C TRP A 37 -5.81 13.59 8.57
N LYS A 38 -6.37 14.81 8.47
CA LYS A 38 -7.24 15.38 9.49
C LYS A 38 -8.49 14.54 9.68
N LYS A 39 -9.14 14.10 8.60
CA LYS A 39 -10.30 13.20 8.66
C LYS A 39 -9.96 11.89 9.37
N MET A 40 -8.79 11.29 9.09
CA MET A 40 -8.35 10.07 9.78
C MET A 40 -8.20 10.32 11.29
N ILE A 41 -7.53 11.40 11.67
CA ILE A 41 -7.34 11.77 13.09
C ILE A 41 -8.68 12.00 13.77
N ASP A 42 -9.60 12.75 13.14
CA ASP A 42 -10.93 13.02 13.70
C ASP A 42 -11.76 11.76 13.84
N THR A 43 -11.65 10.82 12.88
CA THR A 43 -12.31 9.51 12.97
C THR A 43 -11.81 8.71 14.16
N ILE A 44 -10.49 8.71 14.43
CA ILE A 44 -9.92 8.06 15.61
C ILE A 44 -10.47 8.71 16.89
N ARG A 45 -10.43 10.04 17.00
CA ARG A 45 -10.90 10.76 18.19
C ARG A 45 -12.38 10.51 18.46
N TYR A 46 -13.18 10.49 17.40
CA TYR A 46 -14.60 10.15 17.46
C TYR A 46 -14.80 8.71 17.95
N ALA A 47 -14.09 7.73 17.38
CA ALA A 47 -14.19 6.33 17.79
C ALA A 47 -13.81 6.13 19.27
N GLU A 48 -12.75 6.78 19.75
CA GLU A 48 -12.37 6.74 21.17
C GLU A 48 -13.47 7.31 22.08
N GLU A 49 -14.10 8.43 21.70
CA GLU A 49 -15.22 9.01 22.46
C GLU A 49 -16.44 8.09 22.48
N GLN A 50 -16.79 7.49 21.34
CA GLN A 50 -17.90 6.54 21.27
C GLN A 50 -17.65 5.31 22.15
N LEU A 51 -16.45 4.76 22.15
CA LEU A 51 -16.12 3.61 22.99
C LEU A 51 -16.05 3.98 24.49
N ARG A 52 -15.58 5.18 24.85
CA ARG A 52 -15.62 5.71 26.22
C ARG A 52 -17.05 5.85 26.71
N ASN A 53 -17.94 6.41 25.90
CA ASN A 53 -19.37 6.53 26.22
C ASN A 53 -20.04 5.16 26.41
N LYS A 54 -19.56 4.12 25.72
CA LYS A 54 -20.00 2.72 25.90
C LYS A 54 -19.35 2.01 27.09
N GLY A 55 -18.43 2.64 27.81
CA GLY A 55 -17.65 2.02 28.91
C GLY A 55 -16.67 0.94 28.45
N LYS A 56 -16.33 0.90 27.15
CA LYS A 56 -15.46 -0.14 26.55
C LYS A 56 -14.03 0.32 26.32
N TYR A 57 -13.74 1.60 26.54
CA TYR A 57 -12.42 2.18 26.36
C TYR A 57 -12.11 3.08 27.56
N LYS A 58 -10.96 2.84 28.20
CA LYS A 58 -10.55 3.58 29.41
C LYS A 58 -9.97 4.95 29.02
N ASP A 59 -9.27 5.61 29.94
CA ASP A 59 -8.54 6.86 29.73
C ASP A 59 -7.31 6.72 28.81
N GLN A 60 -7.16 5.60 28.09
CA GLN A 60 -6.14 5.46 27.06
C GLN A 60 -6.48 6.32 25.85
N ARG A 61 -5.43 6.90 25.25
CA ARG A 61 -5.51 7.65 24.01
C ARG A 61 -4.56 7.01 23.01
N CYS A 62 -5.08 6.64 21.85
CA CYS A 62 -4.32 6.19 20.71
C CYS A 62 -3.47 7.36 20.20
N GLN A 63 -2.16 7.12 20.16
CA GLN A 63 -1.18 8.11 19.72
C GLN A 63 -1.18 8.19 18.19
N ILE A 64 -0.96 9.39 17.66
CA ILE A 64 -0.83 9.65 16.23
C ILE A 64 0.64 9.74 15.88
N HIS A 65 1.11 8.82 15.06
CA HIS A 65 2.43 8.84 14.48
C HIS A 65 2.33 9.23 13.00
N MET A 66 3.03 10.29 12.60
CA MET A 66 3.07 10.75 11.21
C MET A 66 4.48 10.58 10.65
N ASP A 67 4.61 9.75 9.63
CA ASP A 67 5.87 9.53 8.92
C ASP A 67 6.03 10.56 7.81
N LEU A 68 7.11 11.34 7.87
CA LEU A 68 7.56 12.16 6.76
C LEU A 68 7.82 11.29 5.53
N ALA A 69 7.59 11.84 4.35
CA ALA A 69 7.71 11.10 3.10
C ALA A 69 9.19 10.74 2.83
N GLY A 70 10.07 11.69 3.10
CA GLY A 70 11.50 11.59 2.79
C GLY A 70 11.76 11.48 1.28
N PRO A 71 13.04 11.36 0.89
CA PRO A 71 13.47 11.39 -0.51
C PRO A 71 13.29 10.05 -1.24
N LYS A 72 12.14 9.39 -1.10
CA LYS A 72 11.92 8.09 -1.78
C LYS A 72 11.86 8.27 -3.30
N ILE A 73 12.78 7.63 -4.00
CA ILE A 73 12.81 7.60 -5.47
C ILE A 73 11.65 6.74 -5.96
N ARG A 74 10.92 7.22 -6.98
CA ARG A 74 9.78 6.54 -7.57
C ARG A 74 9.84 6.53 -9.08
N VAL A 75 9.24 5.50 -9.68
CA VAL A 75 8.94 5.46 -11.12
C VAL A 75 7.98 6.61 -11.47
N GLY A 76 8.36 7.40 -12.47
CA GLY A 76 7.57 8.52 -12.97
C GLY A 76 6.31 8.10 -13.74
N PRO A 77 5.65 9.05 -14.43
CA PRO A 77 4.42 8.78 -15.17
C PRO A 77 4.66 7.79 -16.31
N LEU A 78 3.66 6.95 -16.58
CA LEU A 78 3.59 6.01 -17.68
C LEU A 78 2.61 6.55 -18.73
N ARG A 79 2.92 6.32 -20.01
CA ARG A 79 2.06 6.74 -21.11
C ARG A 79 0.66 6.14 -20.93
N LYS A 80 -0.38 6.98 -20.98
CA LYS A 80 -1.76 6.52 -20.81
C LYS A 80 -2.37 6.09 -22.14
N VAL A 81 -2.96 4.89 -22.18
CA VAL A 81 -3.62 4.33 -23.38
C VAL A 81 -5.04 3.88 -23.05
N ALA A 82 -5.91 3.90 -24.06
CA ALA A 82 -7.28 3.39 -23.94
C ALA A 82 -7.27 1.87 -24.12
N TYR A 83 -7.21 1.12 -23.01
CA TYR A 83 -7.48 -0.31 -23.05
C TYR A 83 -8.98 -0.58 -23.20
N PRO A 84 -9.38 -1.70 -23.81
CA PRO A 84 -10.78 -2.11 -23.80
C PRO A 84 -11.28 -2.27 -22.36
N LEU A 85 -12.40 -1.63 -22.02
CA LEU A 85 -13.11 -1.86 -20.76
C LEU A 85 -13.53 -3.33 -20.68
N LYS A 86 -12.95 -4.07 -19.72
CA LYS A 86 -13.27 -5.48 -19.48
C LYS A 86 -14.42 -5.59 -18.47
N ILE A 87 -15.61 -5.95 -18.93
CA ILE A 87 -16.71 -6.35 -18.05
C ILE A 87 -16.56 -7.85 -17.76
N GLY A 88 -15.82 -8.18 -16.70
CA GLY A 88 -15.54 -9.56 -16.30
C GLY A 88 -16.71 -10.22 -15.58
N ILE A 89 -17.22 -11.34 -16.11
CA ILE A 89 -18.25 -12.16 -15.47
C ILE A 89 -17.62 -13.39 -14.82
N LYS A 90 -17.82 -13.57 -13.52
CA LYS A 90 -17.37 -14.76 -12.81
C LYS A 90 -18.17 -15.97 -13.30
N LYS A 91 -17.49 -17.09 -13.50
CA LYS A 91 -18.07 -18.33 -14.01
C LYS A 91 -17.92 -19.46 -13.01
N ASP A 92 -18.85 -20.40 -13.01
CA ASP A 92 -18.73 -21.64 -12.26
C ASP A 92 -17.67 -22.56 -12.88
N ARG A 93 -17.41 -23.69 -12.23
CA ARG A 93 -16.49 -24.74 -12.70
C ARG A 93 -16.88 -25.36 -14.05
N TYR A 94 -18.10 -25.13 -14.53
CA TYR A 94 -18.61 -25.60 -15.81
C TYR A 94 -18.62 -24.48 -16.88
N GLY A 95 -18.10 -23.29 -16.56
CA GLY A 95 -18.01 -22.15 -17.47
C GLY A 95 -19.29 -21.34 -17.62
N ARG A 96 -20.31 -21.59 -16.80
CA ARG A 96 -21.59 -20.87 -16.78
C ARG A 96 -21.47 -19.60 -15.95
N PRO A 97 -22.08 -18.47 -16.36
CA PRO A 97 -22.10 -17.23 -15.57
C PRO A 97 -22.68 -17.46 -14.16
N LEU A 98 -21.99 -17.01 -13.12
CA LEU A 98 -22.49 -17.07 -11.74
C LEU A 98 -23.51 -15.97 -11.45
N ALA A 99 -23.26 -14.77 -11.97
CA ALA A 99 -24.15 -13.62 -11.81
C ALA A 99 -23.96 -12.66 -12.99
N ALA A 100 -25.06 -12.04 -13.42
CA ALA A 100 -25.01 -10.92 -14.35
C ALA A 100 -24.39 -9.71 -13.66
N LYS A 101 -23.68 -8.88 -14.42
CA LYS A 101 -23.24 -7.57 -13.96
C LYS A 101 -24.23 -6.50 -14.36
N LYS A 102 -24.47 -5.53 -13.49
CA LYS A 102 -25.38 -4.40 -13.69
C LYS A 102 -24.55 -3.16 -14.03
N GLY A 103 -24.97 -2.37 -15.01
CA GLY A 103 -24.26 -1.14 -15.36
C GLY A 103 -25.17 -0.09 -15.95
N ILE A 104 -24.59 1.08 -16.20
CA ILE A 104 -25.30 2.22 -16.79
C ILE A 104 -24.75 2.48 -18.19
N ILE A 105 -25.62 2.66 -19.17
CA ILE A 105 -25.26 3.27 -20.46
C ILE A 105 -25.82 4.68 -20.44
N SER A 106 -25.02 5.72 -20.69
CA SER A 106 -25.49 7.10 -20.59
C SER A 106 -24.71 8.01 -21.53
N TRP A 107 -25.41 8.96 -22.14
CA TRP A 107 -24.78 9.96 -23.02
C TRP A 107 -24.30 11.22 -22.29
N GLN A 108 -24.58 11.33 -20.99
CA GLN A 108 -24.10 12.43 -20.14
C GLN A 108 -22.89 12.03 -19.29
N SER A 109 -22.50 10.76 -19.34
CA SER A 109 -21.35 10.28 -18.57
C SER A 109 -20.04 10.80 -19.14
N ALA A 110 -19.16 11.28 -18.27
CA ALA A 110 -17.88 11.83 -18.69
C ALA A 110 -16.96 10.76 -19.35
N SER A 111 -17.06 9.51 -18.89
CA SER A 111 -16.19 8.42 -19.36
C SER A 111 -16.85 7.04 -19.27
N THR A 112 -16.38 6.12 -20.11
CA THR A 112 -16.66 4.68 -20.04
C THR A 112 -15.63 4.02 -19.13
N LYS A 113 -16.07 3.46 -18.00
CA LYS A 113 -15.19 2.88 -16.97
C LYS A 113 -15.86 1.79 -16.14
N GLN A 114 -15.03 1.01 -15.44
CA GLN A 114 -15.50 0.10 -14.40
C GLN A 114 -15.74 0.90 -13.11
N LEU A 115 -16.80 0.56 -12.38
CA LEU A 115 -17.08 1.16 -11.08
C LEU A 115 -16.66 0.17 -9.98
N VAL A 116 -16.15 0.69 -8.86
CA VAL A 116 -15.68 -0.10 -7.73
C VAL A 116 -16.52 0.30 -6.52
N ASN A 117 -17.18 -0.68 -5.88
CA ASN A 117 -18.00 -0.50 -4.68
C ASN A 117 -19.23 0.41 -4.84
N GLU A 118 -19.89 0.37 -5.99
CA GLU A 118 -21.16 1.07 -6.24
C GLU A 118 -22.32 0.09 -6.50
N GLU A 119 -23.56 0.61 -6.53
CA GLU A 119 -24.77 -0.16 -6.93
C GLU A 119 -24.65 -0.75 -8.36
N TYR A 120 -23.72 -0.22 -9.16
CA TYR A 120 -23.45 -0.60 -10.54
C TYR A 120 -21.99 -1.02 -10.70
N ASP A 121 -21.74 -2.02 -11.55
CA ASP A 121 -20.41 -2.56 -11.84
C ASP A 121 -19.63 -1.74 -12.89
N PHE A 122 -20.33 -1.03 -13.77
CA PHE A 122 -19.71 -0.29 -14.88
C PHE A 122 -20.60 0.83 -15.41
N ILE A 123 -19.98 1.79 -16.09
CA ILE A 123 -20.65 2.83 -16.85
C ILE A 123 -20.08 2.90 -18.26
N ILE A 124 -20.95 3.03 -19.26
CA ILE A 124 -20.61 3.17 -20.67
C ILE A 124 -21.12 4.53 -21.13
N SER A 125 -20.18 5.41 -21.47
CA SER A 125 -20.49 6.67 -22.12
C SER A 125 -20.76 6.43 -23.60
N THR A 126 -21.80 7.07 -24.11
CA THR A 126 -22.15 7.02 -25.53
C THR A 126 -22.30 8.41 -26.10
N SER A 127 -22.20 8.52 -27.42
CA SER A 127 -22.57 9.77 -28.11
C SER A 127 -24.05 10.12 -27.88
N PRO A 128 -24.40 11.41 -27.71
CA PRO A 128 -25.80 11.83 -27.60
C PRO A 128 -26.64 11.32 -28.76
N CYS A 129 -27.79 10.73 -28.46
CA CYS A 129 -28.70 10.19 -29.46
C CYS A 129 -30.14 10.38 -29.00
N GLU A 130 -30.94 11.14 -29.77
CA GLU A 130 -32.37 11.36 -29.46
C GLU A 130 -33.19 10.06 -29.43
N GLN A 131 -32.75 9.05 -30.20
CA GLN A 131 -33.38 7.74 -30.26
C GLN A 131 -33.21 6.94 -28.97
N PHE A 132 -32.32 7.36 -28.07
CA PHE A 132 -32.12 6.74 -26.77
C PHE A 132 -33.41 6.69 -25.93
N ARG A 133 -34.31 7.65 -26.10
CA ARG A 133 -35.63 7.71 -25.44
C ARG A 133 -36.63 6.66 -25.92
N GLN A 134 -36.36 5.99 -27.05
CA GLN A 134 -37.23 4.96 -27.61
C GLN A 134 -36.95 3.58 -27.00
N LEU A 135 -35.82 3.43 -26.31
CA LEU A 135 -35.44 2.18 -25.65
C LEU A 135 -36.13 2.08 -24.29
N THR A 136 -36.75 0.92 -24.04
CA THR A 136 -37.56 0.66 -22.85
C THR A 136 -37.08 -0.58 -22.10
N LYS A 137 -37.58 -0.76 -20.87
CA LYS A 137 -37.32 -1.96 -20.07
C LYS A 137 -37.76 -3.22 -20.83
N GLY A 138 -36.85 -4.19 -20.94
CA GLY A 138 -37.04 -5.43 -21.68
C GLY A 138 -36.37 -5.43 -23.07
N ASP A 139 -36.04 -4.26 -23.60
CA ASP A 139 -35.29 -4.16 -24.85
C ASP A 139 -33.84 -4.61 -24.68
N SER A 140 -33.15 -4.80 -25.78
CA SER A 140 -31.78 -5.30 -25.76
C SER A 140 -30.88 -4.65 -26.80
N LEU A 141 -29.63 -4.40 -26.38
CA LEU A 141 -28.58 -3.85 -27.23
C LEU A 141 -27.55 -4.94 -27.52
N SER A 142 -27.44 -5.32 -28.79
CA SER A 142 -26.42 -6.24 -29.29
C SER A 142 -25.16 -5.49 -29.73
N PHE A 143 -23.99 -6.10 -29.54
CA PHE A 143 -22.71 -5.53 -29.98
C PHE A 143 -21.69 -6.63 -30.26
N VAL A 144 -20.60 -6.25 -30.93
CA VAL A 144 -19.43 -7.11 -31.12
C VAL A 144 -18.31 -6.57 -30.24
N ASP A 145 -17.77 -7.41 -29.36
CA ASP A 145 -16.68 -7.04 -28.45
C ASP A 145 -15.32 -6.99 -29.17
N ASN A 146 -14.28 -6.47 -28.51
CA ASN A 146 -12.92 -6.38 -29.06
C ASN A 146 -12.29 -7.72 -29.48
N ARG A 147 -12.89 -8.86 -29.11
CA ARG A 147 -12.45 -10.21 -29.50
C ARG A 147 -13.33 -10.80 -30.61
N ASN A 148 -14.10 -9.95 -31.28
CA ASN A 148 -15.06 -10.32 -32.32
C ASN A 148 -16.19 -11.25 -31.83
N LYS A 149 -16.53 -11.23 -30.53
CA LYS A 149 -17.64 -12.01 -29.99
C LYS A 149 -18.91 -11.18 -29.90
N LYS A 150 -20.03 -11.74 -30.35
CA LYS A 150 -21.35 -11.12 -30.17
C LYS A 150 -21.74 -11.13 -28.69
N ARG A 151 -22.26 -10.01 -28.22
CA ARG A 151 -22.68 -9.77 -26.83
C ARG A 151 -23.99 -9.01 -26.82
N LYS A 152 -24.65 -9.06 -25.67
CA LYS A 152 -25.97 -8.48 -25.48
C LYS A 152 -26.06 -7.83 -24.11
N PHE A 153 -26.51 -6.57 -24.09
CA PHE A 153 -27.04 -5.91 -22.91
C PHE A 153 -28.55 -6.06 -22.87
N LEU A 154 -29.10 -6.43 -21.72
CA LEU A 154 -30.53 -6.41 -21.46
C LEU A 154 -30.88 -5.16 -20.65
N ILE A 155 -31.82 -4.35 -21.13
CA ILE A 155 -32.26 -3.14 -20.44
C ILE A 155 -33.23 -3.52 -19.32
N THR A 156 -32.82 -3.31 -18.08
CA THR A 156 -33.62 -3.62 -16.89
C THR A 156 -34.39 -2.42 -16.37
N ASP A 157 -33.93 -1.21 -16.66
CA ASP A 157 -34.61 0.04 -16.31
C ASP A 157 -34.12 1.22 -17.17
N THR A 158 -34.82 2.34 -17.09
CA THR A 158 -34.50 3.59 -17.81
C THR A 158 -34.27 4.75 -16.84
N LEU A 159 -33.25 5.56 -17.12
CA LEU A 159 -32.94 6.80 -16.40
C LEU A 159 -33.19 8.01 -17.31
N PRO A 160 -33.42 9.22 -16.77
CA PRO A 160 -33.61 10.43 -17.58
C PRO A 160 -32.49 10.70 -18.58
N ALA A 161 -31.27 10.26 -18.25
CA ALA A 161 -30.04 10.44 -19.02
C ALA A 161 -29.31 9.13 -19.35
N GLY A 162 -29.96 7.97 -19.23
CA GLY A 162 -29.29 6.68 -19.36
C GLY A 162 -30.20 5.44 -19.34
N LEU A 163 -29.60 4.26 -19.47
CA LEU A 163 -30.24 2.95 -19.37
C LEU A 163 -29.52 2.18 -18.28
N ILE A 164 -30.30 1.49 -17.45
CA ILE A 164 -29.76 0.46 -16.58
C ILE A 164 -29.77 -0.85 -17.37
N VAL A 165 -28.60 -1.45 -17.51
CA VAL A 165 -28.40 -2.68 -18.28
C VAL A 165 -27.79 -3.78 -17.44
N THR A 166 -28.05 -5.02 -17.87
CA THR A 166 -27.36 -6.20 -17.37
C THR A 166 -26.65 -6.94 -18.48
N ILE A 167 -25.56 -7.62 -18.15
CA ILE A 167 -24.81 -8.48 -19.05
C ILE A 167 -24.38 -9.77 -18.33
N GLU A 168 -24.59 -10.89 -18.99
CA GLU A 168 -24.29 -12.23 -18.47
C GLU A 168 -22.99 -12.82 -19.03
N GLU A 169 -22.42 -12.19 -20.06
CA GLU A 169 -21.20 -12.64 -20.70
C GLU A 169 -20.06 -11.64 -20.55
N THR A 170 -18.83 -12.17 -20.42
CA THR A 170 -17.65 -11.29 -20.38
C THR A 170 -17.50 -10.55 -21.71
N ALA A 171 -17.41 -9.22 -21.65
CA ALA A 171 -17.27 -8.32 -22.79
C ALA A 171 -16.05 -7.41 -22.66
N TYR A 172 -15.52 -6.98 -23.81
CA TYR A 172 -14.38 -6.06 -23.93
C TYR A 172 -14.81 -4.91 -24.85
N ILE A 173 -14.98 -3.72 -24.27
CA ILE A 173 -15.59 -2.57 -24.94
C ILE A 173 -14.53 -1.52 -25.23
N THR A 174 -14.53 -1.02 -26.46
CA THR A 174 -13.63 0.03 -26.95
C THR A 174 -14.43 1.25 -27.39
N GLU A 175 -13.74 2.37 -27.66
CA GLU A 175 -14.33 3.57 -28.28
C GLU A 175 -14.90 3.34 -29.69
N HIS A 176 -14.65 2.17 -30.28
CA HIS A 176 -15.22 1.77 -31.57
C HIS A 176 -16.39 0.80 -31.42
N THR A 177 -16.77 0.46 -30.19
CA THR A 177 -17.86 -0.48 -29.96
C THR A 177 -19.20 0.17 -30.30
N LYS A 178 -19.93 -0.50 -31.19
CA LYS A 178 -21.24 -0.08 -31.66
C LYS A 178 -22.32 -0.94 -31.02
N LEU A 179 -23.21 -0.31 -30.28
CA LEU A 179 -24.36 -0.95 -29.64
C LEU A 179 -25.58 -0.77 -30.55
N LYS A 180 -26.23 -1.86 -30.94
CA LYS A 180 -27.40 -1.86 -31.83
C LYS A 180 -28.61 -2.44 -31.13
N SER A 181 -29.75 -1.76 -31.19
CA SER A 181 -31.01 -2.35 -30.74
C SER A 181 -31.35 -3.60 -31.57
N ILE A 182 -31.85 -4.65 -30.90
CA ILE A 182 -32.28 -5.88 -31.58
C ILE A 182 -33.66 -5.70 -32.21
N GLN A 183 -34.52 -4.84 -31.63
CA GLN A 183 -35.91 -4.65 -32.03
C GLN A 183 -36.14 -3.39 -32.87
N GLY A 184 -35.12 -2.53 -33.05
CA GLY A 184 -35.22 -1.29 -33.83
C GLY A 184 -33.89 -0.89 -34.48
N ASP A 185 -33.92 0.16 -35.30
CA ASP A 185 -32.75 0.69 -36.03
C ASP A 185 -32.00 1.76 -35.24
N ILE A 186 -31.73 1.47 -33.95
CA ILE A 186 -31.04 2.40 -33.03
C ILE A 186 -29.59 1.97 -32.88
N GLU A 187 -28.67 2.90 -33.10
CA GLU A 187 -27.24 2.67 -33.00
C GLU A 187 -26.60 3.69 -32.04
N LEU A 188 -25.92 3.18 -31.02
CA LEU A 188 -25.16 3.98 -30.05
C LEU A 188 -23.68 3.68 -30.20
N PHE A 189 -22.86 4.73 -30.16
CA PHE A 189 -21.41 4.62 -30.24
C PHE A 189 -20.80 4.89 -28.88
N VAL A 190 -20.02 3.94 -28.38
CA VAL A 190 -19.27 4.08 -27.13
C VAL A 190 -18.16 5.11 -27.33
N ASN A 191 -17.93 5.99 -26.36
CA ASN A 191 -16.85 6.96 -26.37
C ASN A 191 -16.18 7.08 -25.00
N ASN A 192 -15.10 7.87 -24.96
CA ASN A 192 -14.39 8.26 -23.75
C ASN A 192 -14.01 7.09 -22.85
N VAL A 193 -13.41 6.03 -23.41
CA VAL A 193 -12.94 4.91 -22.58
C VAL A 193 -11.79 5.40 -21.70
N GLU A 194 -11.93 5.20 -20.39
CA GLU A 194 -10.97 5.70 -19.41
C GLU A 194 -9.57 5.16 -19.71
N ARG A 195 -8.64 6.10 -19.92
CA ARG A 195 -7.26 5.77 -20.24
C ARG A 195 -6.54 5.34 -18.98
N SER A 196 -5.81 4.23 -19.08
CA SER A 196 -5.01 3.68 -17.99
C SER A 196 -3.53 3.67 -18.37
N PRO A 197 -2.60 3.69 -17.40
CA PRO A 197 -1.18 3.56 -17.66
C PRO A 197 -0.88 2.33 -18.52
N ILE A 198 -0.01 2.49 -19.53
CA ILE A 198 0.45 1.39 -20.36
C ILE A 198 1.19 0.34 -19.52
N GLN A 199 1.08 -0.94 -19.88
CA GLN A 199 1.79 -2.00 -19.18
C GLN A 199 3.20 -2.08 -19.75
N ILE A 200 4.19 -1.84 -18.89
CA ILE A 200 5.61 -2.04 -19.21
C ILE A 200 6.02 -3.33 -18.52
N GLU A 201 5.98 -4.43 -19.27
CA GLU A 201 6.40 -5.74 -18.75
C GLU A 201 7.87 -5.97 -19.05
N VAL A 202 8.60 -6.41 -18.03
CA VAL A 202 10.02 -6.74 -18.13
C VAL A 202 10.31 -8.11 -17.53
N LYS A 203 11.33 -8.77 -18.06
CA LYS A 203 11.91 -10.01 -17.55
C LYS A 203 13.43 -9.99 -17.69
N LYS A 204 14.08 -10.97 -17.08
CA LYS A 204 15.52 -11.16 -17.14
C LYS A 204 16.05 -11.14 -18.58
N GLY A 205 17.10 -10.35 -18.80
CA GLY A 205 17.74 -10.12 -20.08
C GLY A 205 17.19 -8.90 -20.84
N ASP A 206 16.05 -8.35 -20.44
CA ASP A 206 15.51 -7.14 -21.07
C ASP A 206 16.38 -5.92 -20.75
N LEU A 207 16.38 -4.96 -21.67
CA LEU A 207 16.98 -3.64 -21.45
C LEU A 207 15.91 -2.64 -21.04
N LEU A 208 16.21 -1.85 -20.01
CA LEU A 208 15.39 -0.77 -19.49
C LEU A 208 16.19 0.53 -19.52
N ARG A 209 15.63 1.54 -20.18
CA ARG A 209 16.14 2.92 -20.12
C ARG A 209 15.46 3.67 -18.99
N ILE A 210 16.25 4.33 -18.16
CA ILE A 210 15.79 5.18 -17.06
C ILE A 210 16.18 6.61 -17.39
N HIS A 211 15.21 7.43 -17.77
CA HIS A 211 15.40 8.85 -18.03
C HIS A 211 15.54 9.62 -16.71
N LEU A 212 16.57 10.45 -16.62
CA LEU A 212 16.89 11.28 -15.45
C LEU A 212 16.11 12.59 -15.49
N ASN A 213 14.78 12.49 -15.57
CA ASN A 213 13.84 13.60 -15.47
C ASN A 213 12.49 13.10 -14.94
N HIS A 214 11.57 14.01 -14.65
CA HIS A 214 10.25 13.69 -14.08
C HIS A 214 9.11 13.58 -15.11
N SER A 215 9.34 14.05 -16.35
CA SER A 215 8.25 14.33 -17.31
C SER A 215 8.12 13.29 -18.42
N THR A 216 9.16 12.49 -18.68
CA THR A 216 9.13 11.50 -19.75
C THR A 216 8.13 10.40 -19.40
N GLU A 217 7.10 10.23 -20.23
CA GLU A 217 6.14 9.15 -20.06
C GLU A 217 6.79 7.79 -20.38
N GLY A 218 6.78 6.89 -19.41
CA GLY A 218 7.30 5.53 -19.60
C GLY A 218 6.53 4.78 -20.68
N HIS A 219 7.24 3.93 -21.43
CA HIS A 219 6.68 3.13 -22.51
C HIS A 219 7.29 1.72 -22.56
N PRO A 220 6.55 0.71 -23.07
CA PRO A 220 7.10 -0.63 -23.26
C PRO A 220 8.15 -0.66 -24.37
N ALA A 221 8.88 -1.76 -24.45
CA ALA A 221 9.77 -2.02 -25.56
C ALA A 221 8.99 -2.09 -26.89
N ALA A 222 9.62 -1.63 -27.96
CA ALA A 222 9.15 -1.73 -29.34
C ALA A 222 10.28 -2.33 -30.19
N GLU A 223 9.99 -2.71 -31.45
CA GLU A 223 10.99 -3.34 -32.34
C GLU A 223 12.30 -2.55 -32.47
N SER A 224 12.27 -1.22 -32.27
CA SER A 224 13.41 -0.31 -32.40
C SER A 224 13.83 0.39 -31.11
N ALA A 225 13.19 0.11 -29.97
CA ALA A 225 13.47 0.80 -28.70
C ALA A 225 13.27 -0.11 -27.49
N SER A 226 14.17 -0.01 -26.51
CA SER A 226 13.99 -0.65 -25.21
C SER A 226 12.79 -0.08 -24.47
N ALA A 227 12.32 -0.78 -23.45
CA ALA A 227 11.39 -0.19 -22.49
C ALA A 227 12.05 1.03 -21.83
N ALA A 228 11.25 2.03 -21.50
CA ALA A 228 11.75 3.25 -20.86
C ALA A 228 10.83 3.72 -19.74
N ILE A 229 11.42 4.29 -18.70
CA ILE A 229 10.74 4.96 -17.58
C ILE A 229 11.46 6.26 -17.22
N SER A 230 10.79 7.13 -16.47
CA SER A 230 11.35 8.30 -15.80
C SER A 230 11.41 8.09 -14.28
N VAL A 231 12.04 9.02 -13.55
CA VAL A 231 12.19 8.93 -12.10
C VAL A 231 11.83 10.23 -11.38
N SER A 232 11.33 10.11 -10.15
CA SER A 232 10.92 11.26 -9.34
C SER A 232 12.08 12.05 -8.73
N LEU A 233 13.29 11.50 -8.69
CA LEU A 233 14.47 12.15 -8.10
C LEU A 233 15.74 11.84 -8.91
N PRO A 234 15.94 12.51 -10.06
CA PRO A 234 17.10 12.33 -10.94
C PRO A 234 18.45 12.54 -10.24
N GLU A 235 18.52 13.44 -9.27
CA GLU A 235 19.73 13.79 -8.54
C GLU A 235 20.32 12.59 -7.78
N ALA A 236 19.45 11.64 -7.40
CA ALA A 236 19.85 10.40 -6.73
C ALA A 236 20.72 9.50 -7.61
N PHE A 237 20.66 9.69 -8.93
CA PHE A 237 21.41 8.89 -9.88
C PHE A 237 22.79 9.47 -10.20
N SER A 238 23.17 10.60 -9.59
CA SER A 238 24.44 11.29 -9.85
C SER A 238 25.68 10.44 -9.54
N CYS A 239 25.61 9.57 -8.52
CA CYS A 239 26.68 8.64 -8.16
C CYS A 239 26.57 7.27 -8.83
N VAL A 240 25.59 7.04 -9.71
CA VAL A 240 25.35 5.71 -10.28
C VAL A 240 26.40 5.37 -11.32
N GLN A 241 27.03 4.21 -11.18
CA GLN A 241 28.08 3.72 -12.06
C GLN A 241 27.70 2.41 -12.73
N LYS A 242 28.38 2.10 -13.83
CA LYS A 242 28.28 0.80 -14.50
C LYS A 242 28.55 -0.34 -13.50
N GLY A 243 27.65 -1.31 -13.47
CA GLY A 243 27.70 -2.44 -12.55
C GLY A 243 26.89 -2.26 -11.26
N HIS A 244 26.43 -1.03 -10.95
CA HIS A 244 25.56 -0.81 -9.79
C HIS A 244 24.20 -1.49 -9.98
N ARG A 245 23.61 -1.92 -8.88
CA ARG A 245 22.29 -2.54 -8.81
C ARG A 245 21.21 -1.47 -8.69
N ILE A 246 20.09 -1.72 -9.34
CA ILE A 246 18.86 -0.94 -9.22
C ILE A 246 17.74 -1.90 -8.87
N PHE A 247 16.97 -1.59 -7.83
CA PHE A 247 15.79 -2.36 -7.44
C PHE A 247 14.54 -1.53 -7.67
N ILE A 248 13.48 -2.13 -8.20
CA ILE A 248 12.21 -1.46 -8.52
C ILE A 248 11.04 -2.29 -7.95
N ASP A 249 10.02 -1.61 -7.42
CA ASP A 249 8.82 -2.19 -6.81
C ASP A 249 9.14 -3.18 -5.67
N ASP A 250 9.79 -2.66 -4.62
CA ASP A 250 10.16 -3.40 -3.40
C ASP A 250 11.04 -4.62 -3.70
N GLY A 251 11.95 -4.47 -4.68
CA GLY A 251 12.91 -5.50 -5.07
C GLY A 251 12.38 -6.60 -5.99
N LYS A 252 11.12 -6.52 -6.45
CA LYS A 252 10.57 -7.49 -7.42
C LYS A 252 11.29 -7.48 -8.76
N ILE A 253 11.78 -6.31 -9.16
CA ILE A 253 12.56 -6.14 -10.36
C ILE A 253 13.95 -5.70 -9.93
N GLN A 254 14.96 -6.43 -10.37
CA GLN A 254 16.35 -6.12 -10.14
C GLN A 254 17.02 -5.90 -11.49
N ALA A 255 17.76 -4.81 -11.60
CA ALA A 255 18.52 -4.46 -12.78
C ALA A 255 19.98 -4.13 -12.42
N VAL A 256 20.86 -4.23 -13.41
CA VAL A 256 22.26 -3.83 -13.30
C VAL A 256 22.58 -2.80 -14.36
N VAL A 257 23.20 -1.71 -13.94
CA VAL A 257 23.57 -0.59 -14.81
C VAL A 257 24.59 -1.04 -15.85
N ARG A 258 24.29 -0.78 -17.12
CA ARG A 258 25.17 -1.08 -18.26
C ARG A 258 25.88 0.16 -18.77
N THR A 259 25.16 1.28 -18.90
CA THR A 259 25.72 2.57 -19.31
C THR A 259 25.07 3.72 -18.55
N CYS A 260 25.85 4.76 -18.29
CA CYS A 260 25.39 6.01 -17.68
C CYS A 260 25.64 7.15 -18.66
N SER A 261 24.63 8.01 -18.84
CA SER A 261 24.67 9.27 -19.57
C SER A 261 24.26 10.42 -18.63
N GLN A 262 24.33 11.66 -19.10
CA GLN A 262 23.78 12.81 -18.37
C GLN A 262 22.25 12.77 -18.29
N ASP A 263 21.58 12.28 -19.33
CA ASP A 263 20.11 12.33 -19.44
C ASP A 263 19.41 11.00 -19.12
N PHE A 264 20.15 9.89 -19.14
CA PHE A 264 19.58 8.55 -18.97
C PHE A 264 20.59 7.52 -18.48
N ILE A 265 20.07 6.42 -17.95
CA ILE A 265 20.80 5.21 -17.59
C ILE A 265 20.18 4.03 -18.33
N ASP A 266 21.01 3.23 -18.99
CA ASP A 266 20.56 1.94 -19.52
C ASP A 266 20.96 0.83 -18.55
N ALA A 267 19.96 0.07 -18.11
CA ALA A 267 20.12 -1.05 -17.20
C ALA A 267 19.59 -2.35 -17.83
N GLU A 268 20.22 -3.46 -17.49
CA GLU A 268 19.76 -4.80 -17.88
C GLU A 268 19.03 -5.44 -16.71
N ILE A 269 17.85 -5.97 -16.96
CA ILE A 269 17.05 -6.68 -15.97
C ILE A 269 17.71 -8.04 -15.68
N ILE A 270 18.00 -8.32 -14.42
CA ILE A 270 18.59 -9.59 -13.96
C ILE A 270 17.58 -10.49 -13.24
N SER A 271 16.48 -9.93 -12.75
CA SER A 271 15.33 -10.61 -12.15
C SER A 271 14.09 -9.73 -12.34
N PRO A 272 12.88 -10.28 -12.58
CA PRO A 272 12.49 -11.70 -12.47
C PRO A 272 12.58 -12.50 -13.78
N ASP A 273 12.53 -13.84 -13.70
CA ASP A 273 12.51 -14.72 -14.88
C ASP A 273 11.18 -14.67 -15.66
N THR A 274 10.09 -14.30 -14.98
CA THR A 274 8.76 -14.15 -15.56
C THR A 274 8.41 -12.68 -15.77
N GLU A 275 7.62 -12.39 -16.82
CA GLU A 275 7.16 -11.04 -17.13
C GLU A 275 6.49 -10.38 -15.91
N THR A 276 7.02 -9.22 -15.53
CA THR A 276 6.55 -8.44 -14.39
C THR A 276 6.38 -6.98 -14.81
N ALA A 277 5.20 -6.43 -14.51
CA ALA A 277 4.86 -5.07 -14.90
C ALA A 277 5.50 -4.03 -13.96
N ILE A 278 6.24 -3.08 -14.54
CA ILE A 278 6.61 -1.83 -13.89
C ILE A 278 5.35 -0.95 -13.80
N LYS A 279 5.12 -0.35 -12.64
CA LYS A 279 3.96 0.51 -12.36
C LYS A 279 4.43 1.89 -11.94
N GLU A 280 3.60 2.91 -12.21
CA GLU A 280 3.82 4.28 -11.74
C GLU A 280 3.95 4.31 -10.21
N ASN A 281 4.70 5.30 -9.70
CA ASN A 281 4.86 5.60 -8.28
C ASN A 281 5.50 4.47 -7.44
N LYS A 282 6.01 3.41 -8.07
CA LYS A 282 6.74 2.34 -7.39
C LYS A 282 8.12 2.77 -6.98
N GLY A 283 8.54 2.35 -5.79
CA GLY A 283 9.84 2.69 -5.21
C GLY A 283 11.00 2.19 -6.06
N ILE A 284 12.08 2.96 -6.09
CA ILE A 284 13.37 2.59 -6.65
C ILE A 284 14.43 2.72 -5.55
N ASN A 285 15.30 1.72 -5.44
CA ASN A 285 16.39 1.68 -4.47
C ASN A 285 17.73 1.54 -5.21
N LEU A 286 18.77 2.21 -4.70
CA LEU A 286 20.09 2.36 -5.31
C LEU A 286 21.20 1.97 -4.31
N PRO A 287 21.28 0.70 -3.89
CA PRO A 287 22.12 0.26 -2.75
C PRO A 287 23.63 0.40 -2.93
N ASP A 288 24.08 0.61 -4.16
CA ASP A 288 25.50 0.78 -4.50
C ASP A 288 25.87 2.26 -4.72
N CYS A 289 24.90 3.19 -4.60
CA CYS A 289 25.09 4.62 -4.79
C CYS A 289 25.03 5.32 -3.43
N ASP A 290 26.04 6.12 -3.11
CA ASP A 290 25.98 7.04 -1.97
C ASP A 290 25.19 8.31 -2.37
N ALA A 291 23.87 8.13 -2.52
CA ALA A 291 22.94 9.18 -2.91
C ALA A 291 22.88 10.33 -1.87
N ASN A 292 23.37 10.06 -0.67
CA ASN A 292 23.24 10.91 0.52
C ASN A 292 24.20 12.10 0.48
N SER A 293 25.29 11.99 -0.29
CA SER A 293 26.15 13.14 -0.63
C SER A 293 25.40 14.28 -1.34
N THR A 294 24.24 13.96 -1.95
CA THR A 294 23.49 14.88 -2.80
C THR A 294 22.07 15.13 -2.31
N ILE A 295 21.51 14.23 -1.50
CA ILE A 295 20.09 14.24 -1.11
C ILE A 295 19.92 14.33 0.40
N SER A 296 19.14 15.33 0.83
CA SER A 296 18.71 15.51 2.22
C SER A 296 17.57 14.54 2.57
N ALA A 297 17.59 13.97 3.78
CA ALA A 297 16.50 13.14 4.30
C ALA A 297 15.17 13.91 4.43
N LEU A 298 15.26 15.24 4.58
CA LEU A 298 14.12 16.15 4.60
C LEU A 298 13.93 16.83 3.25
N THR A 299 12.76 16.66 2.64
CA THR A 299 12.36 17.30 1.38
C THR A 299 11.59 18.60 1.62
N ASN A 300 11.43 19.42 0.58
CA ASN A 300 10.59 20.64 0.66
C ASN A 300 9.14 20.31 1.06
N LYS A 301 8.60 19.18 0.58
CA LYS A 301 7.28 18.69 0.97
C LYS A 301 7.23 18.37 2.47
N ASP A 302 8.27 17.73 2.99
CA ASP A 302 8.35 17.41 4.42
C ASP A 302 8.33 18.69 5.26
N GLU A 303 9.08 19.73 4.86
CA GLU A 303 9.07 21.04 5.52
C GLU A 303 7.68 21.71 5.49
N GLU A 304 6.95 21.60 4.37
CA GLU A 304 5.56 22.09 4.27
C GLU A 304 4.60 21.31 5.19
N ASP A 305 4.78 19.99 5.31
CA ASP A 305 3.95 19.11 6.13
C ASP A 305 4.18 19.31 7.65
N LEU A 306 5.35 19.82 8.07
CA LEU A 306 5.70 20.00 9.48
C LEU A 306 4.67 20.82 10.24
N ALA A 307 4.10 21.87 9.64
CA ALA A 307 3.10 22.70 10.28
C ALA A 307 1.87 21.89 10.74
N PHE A 308 1.39 20.99 9.87
CA PHE A 308 0.27 20.11 10.19
C PHE A 308 0.66 19.04 11.22
N ILE A 309 1.84 18.43 11.05
CA ILE A 309 2.32 17.36 11.93
C ILE A 309 2.52 17.87 13.35
N CYS A 310 3.17 19.02 13.53
CA CYS A 310 3.41 19.62 14.85
C CYS A 310 2.10 19.93 15.59
N GLU A 311 1.04 20.33 14.87
CA GLU A 311 -0.27 20.57 15.47
C GLU A 311 -0.93 19.26 15.93
N HIS A 312 -0.94 18.24 15.07
CA HIS A 312 -1.83 17.09 15.25
C HIS A 312 -1.18 15.79 15.72
N ALA A 313 0.11 15.57 15.45
CA ALA A 313 0.79 14.32 15.77
C ALA A 313 1.31 14.29 17.22
N ASP A 314 1.44 13.08 17.75
CA ASP A 314 2.14 12.79 19.01
C ASP A 314 3.58 12.34 18.75
N MET A 315 3.83 11.78 17.55
CA MET A 315 5.14 11.31 17.10
C MET A 315 5.38 11.68 15.63
N ILE A 316 6.61 12.02 15.29
CA ILE A 316 7.07 12.26 13.91
C ILE A 316 8.13 11.22 13.53
N GLY A 317 7.97 10.61 12.36
CA GLY A 317 8.96 9.69 11.79
C GLY A 317 9.82 10.38 10.75
N LEU A 318 11.13 10.34 10.92
CA LEU A 318 12.10 10.80 9.94
C LEU A 318 12.50 9.62 9.04
N SER A 319 11.94 9.59 7.83
CA SER A 319 12.23 8.58 6.81
C SER A 319 13.59 8.78 6.16
N PHE A 320 14.25 7.69 5.78
CA PHE A 320 15.54 7.65 5.09
C PHE A 320 16.60 8.53 5.77
N ILE A 321 16.71 8.45 7.10
CA ILE A 321 17.83 9.10 7.78
C ILE A 321 19.15 8.54 7.24
N HIS A 322 20.14 9.40 7.06
CA HIS A 322 21.46 9.02 6.58
C HIS A 322 22.52 9.29 7.64
N SER A 323 22.39 10.40 8.36
CA SER A 323 23.40 10.86 9.30
C SER A 323 22.80 11.63 10.49
N PRO A 324 23.60 11.92 11.53
CA PRO A 324 23.18 12.76 12.67
C PRO A 324 22.71 14.16 12.24
N GLU A 325 23.30 14.72 11.20
CA GLU A 325 22.98 16.05 10.69
C GLU A 325 21.52 16.15 10.22
N ASP A 326 20.92 15.06 9.75
CA ASP A 326 19.50 15.01 9.39
C ASP A 326 18.60 15.25 10.63
N LEU A 327 18.97 14.67 11.79
CA LEU A 327 18.27 14.91 13.05
C LEU A 327 18.46 16.34 13.53
N GLN A 328 19.67 16.88 13.43
CA GLN A 328 19.94 18.28 13.78
C GLN A 328 19.11 19.24 12.92
N LYS A 329 19.02 18.97 11.61
CA LYS A 329 18.17 19.74 10.69
C LYS A 329 16.71 19.66 11.10
N LEU A 330 16.20 18.47 11.41
CA LEU A 330 14.83 18.31 11.91
C LEU A 330 14.61 19.11 13.20
N GLN A 331 15.54 19.04 14.15
CA GLN A 331 15.46 19.77 15.42
C GLN A 331 15.40 21.29 15.20
N GLN A 332 16.21 21.83 14.28
CA GLN A 332 16.18 23.25 13.91
C GLN A 332 14.83 23.66 13.31
N LEU A 333 14.25 22.83 12.44
CA LEU A 333 12.95 23.10 11.85
C LEU A 333 11.83 23.06 12.89
N LEU A 334 11.85 22.06 13.79
CA LEU A 334 10.89 21.90 14.87
C LEU A 334 10.93 23.06 15.87
N ALA A 335 12.08 23.73 16.04
CA ALA A 335 12.21 24.90 16.92
C ALA A 335 11.35 26.10 16.49
N ASN A 336 10.86 26.12 15.23
CA ASN A 336 9.97 27.18 14.73
C ASN A 336 8.51 27.00 15.18
N TYR A 337 8.17 25.86 15.78
CA TYR A 337 6.80 25.54 16.19
C TYR A 337 6.65 25.61 17.71
N PRO A 338 5.44 25.87 18.23
CA PRO A 338 5.19 25.87 19.67
C PRO A 338 5.67 24.55 20.28
N SER A 339 6.30 24.63 21.46
CA SER A 339 6.91 23.50 22.15
C SER A 339 5.87 22.44 22.54
N LYS A 340 5.52 21.59 21.58
CA LYS A 340 4.87 20.32 21.82
C LYS A 340 5.98 19.29 22.03
N ASP A 341 5.82 18.47 23.06
CA ASP A 341 6.75 17.38 23.39
C ASP A 341 6.54 16.21 22.42
N LEU A 342 6.87 16.45 21.15
CA LEU A 342 6.73 15.54 20.03
C LEU A 342 7.82 14.47 20.09
N THR A 343 7.44 13.21 19.99
CA THR A 343 8.42 12.11 19.96
C THR A 343 9.01 12.01 18.56
N VAL A 344 10.34 12.02 18.45
CA VAL A 344 11.04 11.82 17.18
C VAL A 344 11.42 10.36 17.02
N ILE A 345 11.05 9.76 15.88
CA ILE A 345 11.39 8.39 15.52
C ILE A 345 12.31 8.41 14.30
N ALA A 346 13.56 8.00 14.46
CA ALA A 346 14.48 7.87 13.31
C ALA A 346 14.28 6.50 12.62
N LYS A 347 14.03 6.51 11.31
CA LYS A 347 13.76 5.29 10.55
C LYS A 347 15.02 4.78 9.87
N ILE A 348 15.52 3.64 10.31
CA ILE A 348 16.70 2.99 9.75
C ILE A 348 16.27 2.19 8.51
N GLU A 349 16.54 2.78 7.34
CA GLU A 349 16.09 2.30 6.02
C GLU A 349 17.23 2.10 5.03
N THR A 350 18.41 2.66 5.30
CA THR A 350 19.54 2.73 4.37
C THR A 350 20.79 2.10 4.95
N LYS A 351 21.73 1.75 4.06
CA LYS A 351 23.04 1.22 4.47
C LYS A 351 23.85 2.24 5.25
N GLU A 352 23.72 3.52 4.92
CA GLU A 352 24.43 4.62 5.54
C GLU A 352 23.87 4.92 6.92
N ALA A 353 22.56 4.80 7.13
CA ALA A 353 21.96 4.84 8.46
C ALA A 353 22.60 3.81 9.40
N ILE A 354 22.90 2.61 8.90
CA ILE A 354 23.60 1.57 9.67
C ILE A 354 25.05 1.98 9.95
N HIS A 355 25.76 2.46 8.93
CA HIS A 355 27.15 2.90 9.07
C HIS A 355 27.30 4.04 10.10
N HIS A 356 26.33 4.96 10.16
CA HIS A 356 26.29 6.08 11.09
C HIS A 356 25.44 5.84 12.33
N PHE A 357 24.98 4.61 12.55
CA PHE A 357 23.92 4.32 13.53
C PHE A 357 24.28 4.77 14.95
N SER A 358 25.51 4.54 15.40
CA SER A 358 25.95 4.98 16.74
C SER A 358 25.85 6.49 16.91
N ASN A 359 26.19 7.25 15.87
CA ASN A 359 26.16 8.71 15.93
C ASN A 359 24.72 9.22 15.83
N ILE A 360 23.88 8.58 15.01
CA ILE A 360 22.44 8.85 14.94
C ILE A 360 21.80 8.62 16.30
N LEU A 361 22.14 7.51 16.97
CA LEU A 361 21.63 7.18 18.30
C LEU A 361 22.07 8.23 19.34
N LEU A 362 23.34 8.65 19.31
CA LEU A 362 23.87 9.69 20.20
C LEU A 362 23.21 11.05 19.99
N GLU A 363 22.99 11.45 18.73
CA GLU A 363 22.27 12.68 18.41
C GLU A 363 20.79 12.58 18.80
N GLY A 364 20.17 11.41 18.61
CA GLY A 364 18.81 11.14 19.06
C GLY A 364 18.60 11.39 20.56
N LEU A 365 19.62 11.16 21.38
CA LEU A 365 19.57 11.44 22.83
C LEU A 365 19.47 12.93 23.17
N THR A 366 19.66 13.84 22.21
CA THR A 366 19.45 15.29 22.43
C THR A 366 17.97 15.66 22.44
N PHE A 367 17.09 14.80 21.93
CA PHE A 367 15.64 15.00 21.96
C PHE A 367 15.06 14.57 23.32
N SER A 368 14.01 15.26 23.77
CA SER A 368 13.31 14.89 25.01
C SER A 368 12.67 13.49 24.93
N LYS A 369 12.20 13.13 23.74
CA LYS A 369 11.57 11.85 23.43
C LYS A 369 12.05 11.35 22.08
N PHE A 370 12.77 10.23 22.09
CA PHE A 370 13.38 9.65 20.90
C PHE A 370 13.13 8.15 20.83
N GLY A 371 13.01 7.63 19.61
CA GLY A 371 12.88 6.21 19.32
C GLY A 371 13.51 5.86 17.97
N ILE A 372 13.75 4.57 17.76
CA ILE A 372 14.25 4.03 16.50
C ILE A 372 13.18 3.15 15.86
N MET A 373 13.04 3.21 14.53
CA MET A 373 12.24 2.26 13.77
C MET A 373 13.11 1.51 12.77
N ILE A 374 13.10 0.18 12.84
CA ILE A 374 13.73 -0.68 11.84
C ILE A 374 12.72 -0.94 10.73
N ALA A 375 12.86 -0.23 9.61
CA ALA A 375 11.98 -0.37 8.45
C ALA A 375 12.55 -1.41 7.49
N ARG A 376 12.25 -2.69 7.80
CA ARG A 376 12.85 -3.87 7.14
C ARG A 376 12.68 -3.92 5.63
N GLY A 377 11.55 -3.40 5.10
CA GLY A 377 11.24 -3.45 3.67
C GLY A 377 12.31 -2.77 2.81
N ASP A 378 12.58 -1.50 3.06
CA ASP A 378 13.64 -0.75 2.36
C ASP A 378 15.03 -1.23 2.82
N LEU A 379 15.23 -1.46 4.12
CA LEU A 379 16.53 -1.87 4.67
C LEU A 379 17.05 -3.17 4.06
N ALA A 380 16.19 -4.18 3.87
CA ALA A 380 16.57 -5.47 3.30
C ALA A 380 17.05 -5.37 1.86
N ILE A 381 16.46 -4.45 1.08
CA ILE A 381 16.87 -4.17 -0.30
C ILE A 381 18.25 -3.50 -0.30
N GLU A 382 18.49 -2.60 0.66
CA GLU A 382 19.72 -1.84 0.78
C GLU A 382 20.93 -2.70 1.17
N ILE A 383 20.81 -3.52 2.22
CA ILE A 383 21.94 -4.29 2.76
C ILE A 383 22.02 -5.74 2.23
N GLY A 384 20.91 -6.25 1.71
CA GLY A 384 20.71 -7.66 1.36
C GLY A 384 19.92 -8.42 2.43
N PHE A 385 19.02 -9.30 1.98
CA PHE A 385 18.18 -10.14 2.84
C PHE A 385 18.98 -11.06 3.78
N ASP A 386 20.19 -11.45 3.37
CA ASP A 386 21.11 -12.31 4.12
C ASP A 386 21.67 -11.64 5.38
N LYS A 387 21.80 -10.30 5.38
CA LYS A 387 22.39 -9.54 6.49
C LYS A 387 21.34 -8.98 7.45
N LEU A 388 20.10 -8.83 7.00
CA LEU A 388 19.02 -8.24 7.79
C LEU A 388 18.86 -8.85 9.20
N PRO A 389 18.89 -10.18 9.40
CA PRO A 389 18.70 -10.77 10.73
C PRO A 389 19.78 -10.35 11.74
N VAL A 390 21.02 -10.15 11.28
CA VAL A 390 22.14 -9.74 12.14
C VAL A 390 22.04 -8.25 12.45
N VAL A 391 21.81 -7.43 11.42
CA VAL A 391 21.74 -5.97 11.57
C VAL A 391 20.59 -5.55 12.49
N GLN A 392 19.42 -6.16 12.38
CA GLN A 392 18.29 -5.82 13.25
C GLN A 392 18.56 -6.14 14.72
N GLU A 393 19.29 -7.23 15.01
CA GLU A 393 19.67 -7.63 16.37
C GLU A 393 20.73 -6.69 16.97
N GLU A 394 21.70 -6.25 16.16
CA GLU A 394 22.69 -5.26 16.56
C GLU A 394 22.05 -3.91 16.90
N ILE A 395 21.13 -3.43 16.06
CA ILE A 395 20.35 -2.21 16.31
C ILE A 395 19.55 -2.34 17.61
N LEU A 396 18.83 -3.46 17.78
CA LEU A 396 18.03 -3.72 18.98
C LEU A 396 18.91 -3.70 20.24
N SER A 397 20.04 -4.40 20.21
CA SER A 397 20.99 -4.48 21.34
C SER A 397 21.54 -3.12 21.74
N MET A 398 21.93 -2.29 20.77
CA MET A 398 22.43 -0.94 21.01
C MET A 398 21.35 -0.01 21.58
N CYS A 399 20.14 -0.07 21.04
CA CYS A 399 19.01 0.70 21.54
C CYS A 399 18.62 0.30 22.96
N HIS A 400 18.56 -1.00 23.28
CA HIS A 400 18.31 -1.49 24.62
C HIS A 400 19.37 -1.00 25.62
N ALA A 401 20.65 -1.02 25.22
CA ALA A 401 21.74 -0.49 26.04
C ALA A 401 21.62 1.03 26.28
N ALA A 402 21.07 1.77 25.30
CA ALA A 402 20.82 3.21 25.39
C ALA A 402 19.45 3.56 26.01
N HIS A 403 18.63 2.56 26.38
CA HIS A 403 17.25 2.75 26.81
C HIS A 403 16.37 3.51 25.80
N ILE A 404 16.61 3.29 24.51
CA ILE A 404 15.83 3.87 23.42
C ILE A 404 14.82 2.83 22.89
N PRO A 405 13.52 3.14 22.86
CA PRO A 405 12.51 2.24 22.32
C PRO A 405 12.73 1.93 20.83
N VAL A 406 12.50 0.68 20.44
CA VAL A 406 12.64 0.21 19.06
C VAL A 406 11.33 -0.31 18.51
N ILE A 407 10.99 0.17 17.31
CA ILE A 407 9.83 -0.25 16.55
C ILE A 407 10.28 -1.20 15.43
N LEU A 408 9.77 -2.44 15.42
CA LEU A 408 9.94 -3.33 14.28
C LEU A 408 8.85 -3.05 13.26
N ALA A 409 9.25 -2.62 12.07
CA ALA A 409 8.33 -2.22 11.02
C ALA A 409 8.45 -3.06 9.76
N THR A 410 7.31 -3.13 9.06
CA THR A 410 7.07 -3.83 7.79
C THR A 410 7.11 -5.35 7.88
N GLN A 411 6.27 -6.02 7.09
CA GLN A 411 6.21 -7.49 6.95
C GLN A 411 5.88 -8.30 8.22
N VAL A 412 5.51 -7.64 9.33
CA VAL A 412 4.98 -8.32 10.52
C VAL A 412 3.55 -8.80 10.21
N LEU A 413 3.32 -10.12 10.25
CA LEU A 413 2.02 -10.76 9.98
C LEU A 413 1.37 -10.33 8.64
N GLU A 414 2.17 -10.08 7.61
CA GLU A 414 1.73 -9.56 6.31
C GLU A 414 0.70 -10.48 5.61
N SER A 415 0.91 -11.79 5.66
CA SER A 415 0.03 -12.79 5.08
C SER A 415 -1.27 -12.91 5.86
N LEU A 416 -1.24 -12.75 7.20
CA LEU A 416 -2.45 -12.70 8.00
C LEU A 416 -3.28 -11.47 7.61
N ALA A 417 -2.67 -10.28 7.59
CA ALA A 417 -3.35 -9.05 7.19
C ALA A 417 -3.95 -9.14 5.78
N LYS A 418 -3.25 -9.77 4.82
CA LYS A 418 -3.68 -9.84 3.41
C LYS A 418 -4.59 -11.02 3.07
N LYS A 419 -4.39 -12.18 3.70
CA LYS A 419 -4.99 -13.48 3.31
C LYS A 419 -5.78 -14.14 4.45
N GLY A 420 -5.79 -13.57 5.65
CA GLY A 420 -6.51 -14.09 6.81
C GLY A 420 -5.85 -15.29 7.49
N THR A 421 -4.63 -15.66 7.07
CA THR A 421 -3.89 -16.79 7.66
C THR A 421 -2.40 -16.47 7.75
N PRO A 422 -1.76 -16.64 8.94
CA PRO A 422 -0.33 -16.42 9.07
C PRO A 422 0.45 -17.62 8.52
N SER A 423 1.64 -17.34 7.99
CA SER A 423 2.63 -18.34 7.65
C SER A 423 3.43 -18.78 8.88
N ARG A 424 4.05 -19.97 8.83
CA ARG A 424 4.93 -20.45 9.89
C ARG A 424 6.13 -19.53 10.12
N SER A 425 6.66 -18.94 9.06
CA SER A 425 7.75 -17.96 9.13
C SER A 425 7.32 -16.68 9.86
N GLU A 426 6.09 -16.22 9.66
CA GLU A 426 5.57 -15.04 10.38
C GLU A 426 5.35 -15.31 11.87
N LEU A 427 5.03 -16.54 12.26
CA LEU A 427 4.94 -16.90 13.69
C LEU A 427 6.32 -16.88 14.36
N ALA A 428 7.35 -17.37 13.67
CA ALA A 428 8.73 -17.25 14.15
C ALA A 428 9.19 -15.79 14.21
N ASP A 429 8.84 -14.99 13.19
CA ASP A 429 9.11 -13.55 13.16
C ASP A 429 8.40 -12.80 14.29
N LEU A 430 7.16 -13.19 14.62
CA LEU A 430 6.42 -12.60 15.73
C LEU A 430 7.08 -12.91 17.08
N PHE A 431 7.60 -14.12 17.27
CA PHE A 431 8.34 -14.45 18.49
C PHE A 431 9.59 -13.57 18.64
N PHE A 432 10.38 -13.40 17.57
CA PHE A 432 11.50 -12.46 17.56
C PHE A 432 11.03 -11.01 17.78
N GLY A 433 9.95 -10.62 17.11
CA GLY A 433 9.32 -9.31 17.25
C GLY A 433 8.85 -8.99 18.67
N SER A 434 8.61 -9.99 19.52
CA SER A 434 8.24 -9.79 20.92
C SER A 434 9.35 -9.18 21.78
N GLU A 435 10.59 -9.13 21.28
CA GLU A 435 11.71 -8.45 21.93
C GLU A 435 11.70 -6.93 21.68
N PHE A 436 10.86 -6.42 20.78
CA PHE A 436 10.75 -5.00 20.44
C PHE A 436 9.67 -4.30 21.27
N ASP A 437 9.87 -3.01 21.54
CA ASP A 437 8.90 -2.18 22.28
C ASP A 437 7.59 -1.96 21.51
N CYS A 438 7.65 -1.98 20.17
CA CYS A 438 6.48 -1.83 19.34
C CYS A 438 6.58 -2.64 18.04
N LEU A 439 5.48 -3.29 17.68
CA LEU A 439 5.31 -3.91 16.36
C LEU A 439 4.39 -3.04 15.49
N MET A 440 4.80 -2.81 14.25
CA MET A 440 4.02 -2.06 13.27
C MET A 440 3.40 -2.99 12.23
N LEU A 441 2.06 -2.96 12.16
CA LEU A 441 1.29 -3.63 11.12
C LEU A 441 1.06 -2.70 9.92
N ASN A 442 1.16 -3.29 8.73
CA ASN A 442 0.79 -2.66 7.47
C ASN A 442 -0.74 -2.67 7.30
N LYS A 443 -1.22 -2.73 6.05
CA LYS A 443 -2.64 -2.66 5.68
C LYS A 443 -3.09 -4.00 5.11
N GLY A 444 -4.36 -4.33 5.35
CA GLY A 444 -4.98 -5.50 4.74
C GLY A 444 -6.48 -5.60 5.06
N PRO A 445 -7.21 -6.48 4.37
CA PRO A 445 -8.62 -6.73 4.64
C PRO A 445 -8.90 -7.41 5.99
N PHE A 446 -7.93 -8.13 6.57
CA PHE A 446 -8.08 -8.89 7.82
C PHE A 446 -7.37 -8.22 9.00
N MET A 447 -7.37 -6.89 9.04
CA MET A 447 -6.58 -6.14 10.03
C MET A 447 -7.11 -6.28 11.44
N GLU A 448 -8.43 -6.40 11.62
CA GLU A 448 -9.02 -6.58 12.95
C GLU A 448 -8.54 -7.89 13.58
N GLU A 449 -8.63 -8.99 12.82
CA GLU A 449 -8.15 -10.32 13.22
C GLU A 449 -6.63 -10.34 13.40
N THR A 450 -5.90 -9.57 12.58
CA THR A 450 -4.43 -9.47 12.72
C THR A 450 -4.04 -8.78 14.01
N ILE A 451 -4.72 -7.70 14.39
CA ILE A 451 -4.45 -6.96 15.63
C ILE A 451 -4.81 -7.83 16.85
N GLU A 452 -5.97 -8.50 16.82
CA GLU A 452 -6.40 -9.43 17.86
C GLU A 452 -5.38 -10.55 18.06
N PHE A 453 -5.05 -11.27 16.97
CA PHE A 453 -4.08 -12.37 16.99
C PHE A 453 -2.71 -11.91 17.51
N LEU A 454 -2.25 -10.74 17.08
CA LEU A 454 -1.00 -10.14 17.54
C LEU A 454 -1.03 -9.92 19.06
N THR A 455 -2.06 -9.24 19.55
CA THR A 455 -2.23 -8.90 20.97
C THR A 455 -2.28 -10.15 21.84
N GLU A 456 -3.12 -11.12 21.48
CA GLU A 456 -3.26 -12.38 22.23
C GLU A 456 -1.95 -13.17 22.26
N THR A 457 -1.27 -13.27 21.11
CA THR A 457 -0.01 -14.01 21.02
C THR A 457 1.09 -13.36 21.85
N LEU A 458 1.19 -12.02 21.85
CA LEU A 458 2.17 -11.31 22.67
C LEU A 458 1.91 -11.48 24.18
N LEU A 459 0.63 -11.48 24.60
CA LEU A 459 0.25 -11.76 25.99
C LEU A 459 0.68 -13.17 26.40
N LEU A 460 0.42 -14.18 25.56
CA LEU A 460 0.84 -15.56 25.81
C LEU A 460 2.37 -15.69 25.90
N ILE A 461 3.11 -15.01 25.02
CA ILE A 461 4.58 -15.00 25.07
C ILE A 461 5.07 -14.35 26.37
N SER A 462 4.48 -13.23 26.78
CA SER A 462 4.84 -12.54 28.04
C SER A 462 4.60 -13.44 29.25
N GLU A 463 3.43 -14.08 29.34
CA GLU A 463 3.12 -15.03 30.41
C GLU A 463 4.12 -16.19 30.45
N ALA A 464 4.47 -16.76 29.28
CA ALA A 464 5.45 -17.85 29.22
C ALA A 464 6.85 -17.43 29.73
N LYS A 465 7.29 -16.20 29.43
CA LYS A 465 8.58 -15.65 29.89
C LYS A 465 8.58 -15.44 31.40
N ASP A 466 7.51 -14.88 31.96
CA ASP A 466 7.43 -14.54 33.39
C ASP A 466 7.35 -15.77 34.30
N TYR A 467 6.64 -16.83 33.88
CA TYR A 467 6.35 -17.95 34.78
C TYR A 467 7.40 -19.07 34.79
N LYS A 468 8.39 -19.10 33.89
CA LYS A 468 9.24 -20.30 33.61
C LYS A 468 8.40 -21.60 33.53
N GLN A 469 7.11 -21.50 33.25
CA GLN A 469 6.17 -22.62 33.26
C GLN A 469 6.07 -23.20 31.86
N THR A 470 5.99 -24.52 31.78
CA THR A 470 5.88 -25.24 30.53
C THR A 470 4.45 -25.07 29.98
N PHE A 471 4.26 -24.15 29.04
CA PHE A 471 2.99 -23.92 28.32
C PHE A 471 2.41 -25.21 27.72
N THR A 472 3.27 -26.18 27.37
CA THR A 472 2.84 -27.47 26.83
C THR A 472 1.97 -28.30 27.78
N ARG A 473 2.06 -28.09 29.10
CA ARG A 473 1.21 -28.80 30.07
C ARG A 473 -0.23 -28.29 30.09
N SER A 474 -0.50 -27.00 29.86
CA SER A 474 -1.86 -26.46 29.89
C SER A 474 -2.67 -26.83 28.64
N ILE A 475 -2.02 -26.87 27.46
CA ILE A 475 -2.68 -27.29 26.20
C ILE A 475 -3.17 -28.74 26.28
N ALA A 476 -2.39 -29.63 26.91
CA ALA A 476 -2.73 -31.05 27.01
C ALA A 476 -4.04 -31.32 27.77
N PHE A 477 -4.49 -30.40 28.63
CA PHE A 477 -5.73 -30.56 29.41
C PHE A 477 -6.96 -29.89 28.77
N GLN A 478 -6.79 -29.02 27.78
CA GLN A 478 -7.93 -28.37 27.11
C GLN A 478 -8.64 -29.29 26.09
N GLY A 479 -8.10 -30.49 25.82
CA GLY A 479 -8.69 -31.45 24.88
C GLY A 479 -9.57 -32.55 25.49
N GLU A 480 -9.73 -32.64 26.81
CA GLU A 480 -10.42 -33.77 27.47
C GLU A 480 -11.80 -33.46 28.08
N GLU A 481 -12.26 -32.19 28.10
CA GLU A 481 -13.56 -31.86 28.70
C GLU A 481 -14.77 -31.96 27.75
N ASP A 482 -14.57 -32.05 26.43
CA ASP A 482 -15.67 -32.05 25.43
C ASP A 482 -16.31 -33.43 25.14
N PHE A 483 -15.92 -34.49 25.86
CA PHE A 483 -16.44 -35.86 25.62
C PHE A 483 -16.80 -36.63 26.90
N ARG A 484 -17.52 -36.01 27.84
CA ARG A 484 -18.19 -36.77 28.92
C ARG A 484 -19.70 -36.90 28.63
N PRO A 485 -20.23 -38.12 28.40
CA PRO A 485 -21.67 -38.34 28.34
C PRO A 485 -22.30 -38.03 29.71
N ASN A 486 -23.39 -37.27 29.70
CA ASN A 486 -24.16 -36.89 30.88
C ASN A 486 -24.77 -38.14 31.56
N PRO A 487 -24.39 -38.50 32.81
CA PRO A 487 -24.85 -39.73 33.45
C PRO A 487 -26.25 -39.66 34.09
N HIS A 488 -27.05 -38.63 33.78
CA HIS A 488 -28.41 -38.48 34.32
C HIS A 488 -29.53 -38.56 33.26
N GLN A 489 -29.42 -39.51 32.35
CA GLN A 489 -30.57 -40.07 31.63
C GLN A 489 -30.49 -41.58 31.68
N LEU A 490 -30.95 -42.18 32.79
CA LEU A 490 -31.45 -43.55 32.92
C LEU A 490 -31.82 -43.80 34.40
N SER A 491 -33.03 -43.37 34.78
CA SER A 491 -33.91 -44.05 35.75
C SER A 491 -35.22 -43.30 35.86
#